data_AF-S3B2D5-F1
#
_entry.id   AF-S3B2D5-F1
#
_cell.length_a   1.000
_cell.length_b   1.000
_cell.length_c   1.000
_cell.angle_alpha   90.00
_cell.angle_beta   90.00
_cell.angle_gamma   90.00
#
_symmetry.space_group_name_H-M   'P 1'
#
loop_
_entity.id
_entity.type
_entity.pdbx_description
1 polymer ?
#
loop_
_entity_poly.entity_id
_entity_poly.type
_entity_poly.pdbx_seq_one_letter_code
_entity_poly.pdbx_strand_id
1 'polypeptide(L)'
;MALDVRGTAPRAVLSRALAVPLVAALVAVLPLAVATEPGPGPRDAAYWLQLATCAYSGTRLAAMVLTARRRLIQGAFWLFVYIAMGIAPLAQTVLEATPTPVVGPRSDTVLASALVLAGIVAFDVGALLARHRPPPRSRMQERHRPAARVHTRRLYVLCASAVAGSGLLVAELGGPAIFFTSRQQISETLGGGPGAEAASQAGAAFLRGFGTVPALLALLFLTRWLVVSRTARRRPAVPLLWLVLLGVNVVVNNPVSNPRYWFLTVLFSLLFTAFPRSPVMYRAALATGVAVALVVFPFADRFRYEEGAQRPAQSTDSLLEPLTRKDYDQAGMLANTVTFAESGAGHSLGRQLAGTALFFVPRSVWTGKPDDPGTRVGRWMGMPYPNLSSPLWAELWLDFGPLGMALGFAAVGYGAARADRRYARRTAEEAAATPPPGQRAGPGSVVAVVVPLVAGYSFILLRGSLLQSMGRVAVAALCVLFVTTLRPDRRPPPRAVRQP
;
A
#
# COMPACT_ATOMS: atom_id res chain seq x y z
N MET A 1 -1.11 38.99 31.14
CA MET A 1 -2.40 38.87 30.41
C MET A 1 -2.25 37.77 29.37
N ALA A 2 -2.54 36.53 29.78
CA ALA A 2 -2.34 35.32 28.99
C ALA A 2 -3.58 35.09 28.09
N LEU A 3 -3.38 35.08 26.77
CA LEU A 3 -4.42 34.74 25.81
C LEU A 3 -4.57 33.21 25.73
N ASP A 4 -5.62 32.72 26.37
CA ASP A 4 -6.11 31.35 26.31
C ASP A 4 -6.63 31.05 24.88
N VAL A 5 -5.75 30.51 24.02
CA VAL A 5 -6.15 29.95 22.72
C VAL A 5 -6.78 28.57 22.99
N ARG A 6 -8.04 28.58 23.45
CA ARG A 6 -8.91 27.41 23.41
C ARG A 6 -9.20 27.07 21.95
N GLY A 7 -8.33 26.25 21.37
CA GLY A 7 -8.56 25.63 20.08
C GLY A 7 -9.87 24.86 20.13
N THR A 8 -10.83 25.29 19.32
CA THR A 8 -12.09 24.61 19.09
C THR A 8 -11.82 23.14 18.76
N ALA A 9 -12.30 22.23 19.60
CA ALA A 9 -12.25 20.80 19.31
C ALA A 9 -12.94 20.56 17.96
N PRO A 10 -12.33 19.82 17.02
CA PRO A 10 -12.96 19.57 15.74
C PRO A 10 -14.24 18.75 15.98
N ARG A 11 -15.40 19.40 15.81
CA ARG A 11 -16.73 18.79 15.94
C ARG A 11 -16.78 17.50 15.11
N ALA A 12 -17.39 16.44 15.63
CA ALA A 12 -17.66 15.23 14.87
C ALA A 12 -18.61 15.57 13.71
N VAL A 13 -18.09 15.54 12.47
CA VAL A 13 -18.79 16.05 11.25
C VAL A 13 -19.58 14.95 10.52
N LEU A 14 -20.05 13.92 11.21
CA LEU A 14 -21.08 13.01 10.70
C LEU A 14 -22.26 13.20 11.65
N SER A 15 -23.47 13.39 11.12
CA SER A 15 -24.66 13.35 11.97
C SER A 15 -24.64 12.02 12.72
N ARG A 16 -24.99 12.02 14.01
CA ARG A 16 -25.04 10.78 14.82
C ARG A 16 -25.83 9.67 14.10
N ALA A 17 -26.81 10.07 13.28
CA ALA A 17 -27.63 9.22 12.42
C ALA A 17 -26.86 8.38 11.38
N LEU A 18 -25.73 8.84 10.84
CA LEU A 18 -24.92 8.07 9.87
C LEU A 18 -23.75 7.32 10.52
N ALA A 19 -23.33 7.76 11.71
CA ALA A 19 -22.21 7.16 12.43
C ALA A 19 -22.57 5.79 13.02
N VAL A 20 -23.76 5.69 13.64
CA VAL A 20 -24.25 4.45 14.25
C VAL A 20 -24.43 3.32 13.23
N PRO A 21 -25.13 3.50 12.10
CA PRO A 21 -25.28 2.43 11.11
C PRO A 21 -23.95 2.01 10.49
N LEU A 22 -23.00 2.92 10.29
CA LEU A 22 -21.67 2.53 9.80
C LEU A 22 -20.91 1.65 10.81
N VAL A 23 -20.92 2.04 12.10
CA VAL A 23 -20.29 1.25 13.16
C VAL A 23 -20.97 -0.11 13.27
N ALA A 24 -22.30 -0.15 13.32
CA ALA A 24 -23.06 -1.38 13.37
C ALA A 24 -22.76 -2.27 12.15
N ALA A 25 -22.71 -1.68 10.95
CA ALA A 25 -22.42 -2.40 9.73
C ALA A 25 -21.03 -3.08 9.75
N LEU A 26 -19.99 -2.32 10.12
CA LEU A 26 -18.62 -2.82 10.09
C LEU A 26 -18.28 -3.75 11.26
N VAL A 27 -18.80 -3.46 12.46
CA VAL A 27 -18.43 -4.20 13.68
C VAL A 27 -19.31 -5.44 13.89
N ALA A 28 -20.59 -5.35 13.52
CA ALA A 28 -21.58 -6.39 13.82
C ALA A 28 -22.19 -6.98 12.55
N VAL A 29 -22.92 -6.21 11.74
CA VAL A 29 -23.75 -6.76 10.66
C VAL A 29 -22.94 -7.58 9.66
N LEU A 30 -21.84 -7.04 9.13
CA LEU A 30 -21.05 -7.76 8.12
C LEU A 30 -20.32 -8.98 8.71
N PRO A 31 -19.60 -8.89 9.86
CA PRO A 31 -19.02 -10.08 10.49
C PRO A 31 -20.05 -11.12 10.89
N LEU A 32 -21.20 -10.72 11.45
CA LEU A 32 -22.27 -11.66 11.82
C LEU A 32 -22.91 -12.29 10.59
N ALA A 33 -23.18 -11.52 9.53
CA ALA A 33 -23.73 -12.07 8.30
C ALA A 33 -22.85 -13.20 7.77
N VAL A 34 -21.53 -12.97 7.70
CA VAL A 34 -20.56 -14.01 7.32
C VAL A 34 -20.55 -15.17 8.31
N ALA A 35 -20.60 -14.88 9.62
CA ALA A 35 -20.55 -15.88 10.68
C ALA A 35 -21.79 -16.79 10.74
N THR A 36 -22.94 -16.31 10.27
CA THR A 36 -24.22 -17.03 10.25
C THR A 36 -24.54 -17.72 8.93
N GLU A 37 -23.74 -17.50 7.88
CA GLU A 37 -23.91 -18.22 6.62
C GLU A 37 -23.85 -19.74 6.85
N PRO A 38 -24.75 -20.50 6.23
CA PRO A 38 -24.73 -21.96 6.33
C PRO A 38 -23.50 -22.50 5.60
N GLY A 39 -22.59 -23.12 6.35
CA GLY A 39 -21.42 -23.78 5.82
C GLY A 39 -20.95 -24.91 6.73
N PRO A 40 -20.19 -25.89 6.20
CA PRO A 40 -19.76 -27.07 6.95
C PRO A 40 -18.61 -26.77 7.94
N GLY A 41 -18.06 -25.56 7.91
CA GLY A 41 -16.90 -25.15 8.66
C GLY A 41 -17.00 -25.27 10.18
N PRO A 42 -15.92 -25.70 10.87
CA PRO A 42 -15.91 -25.84 12.31
C PRO A 42 -15.94 -24.47 13.01
N ARG A 43 -16.80 -24.35 14.03
CA ARG A 43 -16.87 -23.16 14.91
C ARG A 43 -15.90 -23.27 16.09
N ASP A 44 -14.64 -23.49 15.77
CA ASP A 44 -13.56 -23.71 16.73
C ASP A 44 -12.90 -22.40 17.20
N ALA A 45 -11.77 -22.50 17.91
CA ALA A 45 -11.04 -21.34 18.42
C ALA A 45 -10.62 -20.38 17.29
N ALA A 46 -10.25 -20.88 16.10
CA ALA A 46 -9.85 -20.03 14.98
C ALA A 46 -11.03 -19.18 14.50
N TYR A 47 -12.24 -19.76 14.41
CA TYR A 47 -13.46 -19.02 14.09
C TYR A 47 -13.69 -17.84 15.06
N TRP A 48 -13.61 -18.07 16.36
CA TRP A 48 -13.81 -17.02 17.36
C TRP A 48 -12.71 -15.94 17.34
N LEU A 49 -11.45 -16.33 17.12
CA LEU A 49 -10.33 -15.39 16.98
C LEU A 49 -10.46 -14.53 15.72
N GLN A 50 -10.93 -15.10 14.61
CA GLN A 50 -11.20 -14.36 13.38
C GLN A 50 -12.37 -13.40 13.55
N LEU A 51 -13.44 -13.81 14.22
CA LEU A 51 -14.56 -12.93 14.57
C LEU A 51 -14.11 -11.77 15.48
N ALA A 52 -13.26 -12.04 16.48
CA ALA A 52 -12.64 -11.01 17.31
C ALA A 52 -11.77 -10.06 16.48
N THR A 53 -11.03 -10.58 15.50
CA THR A 53 -10.23 -9.78 14.55
C THR A 53 -11.11 -8.84 13.74
N CYS A 54 -12.25 -9.33 13.23
CA CYS A 54 -13.26 -8.53 12.53
C CYS A 54 -13.82 -7.42 13.42
N ALA A 55 -14.24 -7.74 14.64
CA ALA A 55 -14.79 -6.77 15.57
C ALA A 55 -13.77 -5.68 15.96
N TYR A 56 -12.52 -6.09 16.24
CA TYR A 56 -11.43 -5.17 16.59
C TYR A 56 -11.12 -4.22 15.43
N SER A 57 -10.81 -4.79 14.26
CA SER A 57 -10.41 -4.01 13.08
C SER A 57 -11.57 -3.16 12.54
N GLY A 58 -12.80 -3.66 12.59
CA GLY A 58 -14.02 -2.91 12.26
C GLY A 58 -14.22 -1.71 13.20
N THR A 59 -13.99 -1.90 14.50
CA THR A 59 -14.08 -0.80 15.49
C THR A 59 -13.02 0.26 15.22
N ARG A 60 -11.79 -0.14 14.89
CA ARG A 60 -10.72 0.80 14.53
C ARG A 60 -11.00 1.53 13.23
N LEU A 61 -11.48 0.85 12.20
CA LEU A 61 -11.84 1.44 10.92
C LEU A 61 -12.98 2.44 11.10
N ALA A 62 -14.04 2.06 11.83
CA ALA A 62 -15.15 2.95 12.14
C ALA A 62 -14.68 4.18 12.94
N ALA A 63 -13.84 4.00 13.97
CA ALA A 63 -13.26 5.12 14.71
C ALA A 63 -12.44 6.06 13.81
N MET A 64 -11.76 5.54 12.78
CA MET A 64 -11.03 6.38 11.81
C MET A 64 -11.95 7.14 10.88
N VAL A 65 -13.07 6.56 10.44
CA VAL A 65 -14.06 7.27 9.64
C VAL A 65 -14.73 8.39 10.46
N LEU A 66 -15.00 8.13 11.73
CA LEU A 66 -15.69 9.08 12.62
C LEU A 66 -14.79 10.22 13.12
N THR A 67 -13.48 9.96 13.34
CA THR A 67 -12.56 10.98 13.85
C THR A 67 -12.17 12.01 12.79
N ALA A 68 -12.03 13.27 13.20
CA ALA A 68 -11.62 14.36 12.30
C ALA A 68 -10.13 14.31 11.89
N ARG A 69 -9.32 13.49 12.57
CA ARG A 69 -7.88 13.36 12.30
C ARG A 69 -7.65 12.32 11.22
N ARG A 70 -7.25 12.78 10.04
CA ARG A 70 -6.85 11.96 8.89
C ARG A 70 -5.59 11.15 9.21
N ARG A 71 -5.65 9.83 9.05
CA ARG A 71 -4.54 8.90 9.29
C ARG A 71 -4.47 7.94 8.10
N LEU A 72 -3.80 8.35 7.02
CA LEU A 72 -3.83 7.64 5.74
C LEU A 72 -3.23 6.23 5.85
N ILE A 73 -2.01 6.12 6.40
CA ILE A 73 -1.32 4.83 6.47
C ILE A 73 -2.02 3.91 7.47
N GLN A 74 -2.43 4.42 8.63
CA GLN A 74 -3.19 3.60 9.57
C GLN A 74 -4.55 3.21 9.00
N GLY A 75 -5.24 4.09 8.27
CA GLY A 75 -6.50 3.79 7.62
C GLY A 75 -6.37 2.67 6.58
N ALA A 76 -5.33 2.72 5.75
CA ALA A 76 -5.02 1.65 4.80
C ALA A 76 -4.68 0.31 5.50
N PHE A 77 -3.92 0.36 6.61
CA PHE A 77 -3.63 -0.82 7.43
C PHE A 77 -4.91 -1.46 7.97
N TRP A 78 -5.80 -0.71 8.62
CA TRP A 78 -7.04 -1.27 9.17
C TRP A 78 -8.01 -1.73 8.09
N LEU A 79 -8.06 -1.04 6.95
CA LEU A 79 -8.85 -1.47 5.81
C LEU A 79 -8.34 -2.82 5.27
N PHE A 80 -7.02 -3.00 5.16
CA PHE A 80 -6.42 -4.28 4.78
C PHE A 80 -6.74 -5.37 5.80
N VAL A 81 -6.48 -5.13 7.09
CA VAL A 81 -6.71 -6.10 8.16
C VAL A 81 -8.17 -6.54 8.20
N TYR A 82 -9.11 -5.59 8.15
CA TYR A 82 -10.53 -5.89 8.22
C TYR A 82 -10.97 -6.86 7.12
N ILE A 83 -10.49 -6.67 5.90
CA ILE A 83 -10.91 -7.45 4.75
C ILE A 83 -10.11 -8.74 4.63
N ALA A 84 -8.79 -8.63 4.56
CA ALA A 84 -7.89 -9.74 4.21
C ALA A 84 -7.50 -10.63 5.40
N MET A 85 -7.53 -10.09 6.62
CA MET A 85 -7.16 -10.82 7.84
C MET A 85 -8.34 -11.07 8.79
N GLY A 86 -9.49 -10.42 8.55
CA GLY A 86 -10.73 -10.60 9.31
C GLY A 86 -11.80 -11.31 8.49
N ILE A 87 -12.49 -10.57 7.63
CA ILE A 87 -13.69 -11.04 6.92
C ILE A 87 -13.40 -12.23 6.01
N ALA A 88 -12.32 -12.18 5.21
CA ALA A 88 -12.01 -13.26 4.29
C ALA A 88 -11.61 -14.57 4.99
N PRO A 89 -10.72 -14.59 6.00
CA PRO A 89 -10.44 -15.81 6.77
C PRO A 89 -11.67 -16.36 7.50
N LEU A 90 -12.54 -15.48 8.02
CA LEU A 90 -13.80 -15.90 8.64
C LEU A 90 -14.71 -16.61 7.62
N ALA A 91 -14.88 -16.03 6.43
CA ALA A 91 -15.65 -16.64 5.35
C ALA A 91 -15.06 -17.98 4.89
N GLN A 92 -13.73 -18.06 4.76
CA GLN A 92 -13.02 -19.28 4.40
C GLN A 92 -13.20 -20.38 5.45
N THR A 93 -13.20 -20.02 6.74
CA THR A 93 -13.47 -20.96 7.82
C THR A 93 -14.92 -21.44 7.81
N VAL A 94 -15.90 -20.54 7.65
CA VAL A 94 -17.34 -20.88 7.64
C VAL A 94 -17.70 -21.79 6.47
N LEU A 95 -17.20 -21.47 5.28
CA LEU A 95 -17.46 -22.23 4.05
C LEU A 95 -16.59 -23.50 3.93
N GLU A 96 -15.63 -23.70 4.83
CA GLU A 96 -14.59 -24.75 4.72
C GLU A 96 -13.85 -24.73 3.37
N ALA A 97 -13.76 -23.54 2.77
CA ALA A 97 -13.20 -23.34 1.45
C ALA A 97 -11.99 -22.40 1.56
N THR A 98 -10.80 -22.98 1.46
CA THR A 98 -9.56 -22.21 1.49
C THR A 98 -8.99 -22.00 0.08
N PRO A 99 -8.53 -20.79 -0.25
CA PRO A 99 -7.95 -20.47 -1.56
C PRO A 99 -6.67 -21.23 -1.87
N THR A 100 -5.98 -21.66 -0.82
CA THR A 100 -4.70 -22.34 -0.88
C THR A 100 -4.76 -23.36 0.25
N PRO A 101 -4.42 -24.64 -0.04
CA PRO A 101 -4.49 -25.69 0.97
C PRO A 101 -3.70 -25.32 2.22
N VAL A 102 -4.29 -25.55 3.39
CA VAL A 102 -3.58 -25.47 4.67
C VAL A 102 -3.10 -26.89 4.99
N VAL A 103 -1.79 -27.10 4.93
CA VAL A 103 -1.18 -28.45 5.03
C VAL A 103 -1.03 -28.89 6.48
N GLY A 104 -0.81 -27.94 7.39
CA GLY A 104 -0.62 -28.21 8.80
C GLY A 104 -1.89 -28.56 9.56
N PRO A 105 -1.75 -29.01 10.82
CA PRO A 105 -2.86 -29.27 11.71
C PRO A 105 -3.68 -28.00 11.97
N ARG A 106 -4.95 -28.20 12.38
CA ARG A 106 -5.86 -27.09 12.68
C ARG A 106 -5.34 -26.16 13.78
N SER A 107 -4.52 -26.67 14.70
CA SER A 107 -3.81 -25.88 15.72
C SER A 107 -3.00 -24.72 15.13
N ASP A 108 -2.41 -24.90 13.95
CA ASP A 108 -1.55 -23.89 13.31
C ASP A 108 -2.41 -22.76 12.74
N THR A 109 -3.64 -23.07 12.33
CA THR A 109 -4.62 -22.05 11.91
C THR A 109 -5.12 -21.25 13.12
N VAL A 110 -5.32 -21.89 14.26
CA VAL A 110 -5.65 -21.22 15.53
C VAL A 110 -4.50 -20.30 15.95
N LEU A 111 -3.26 -20.80 15.91
CA LEU A 111 -2.06 -20.03 16.22
C LEU A 111 -1.89 -18.85 15.26
N ALA A 112 -2.03 -19.05 13.95
CA ALA A 112 -1.98 -17.98 12.96
C ALA A 112 -3.02 -16.90 13.24
N SER A 113 -4.26 -17.29 13.58
CA SER A 113 -5.32 -16.34 13.94
C SER A 113 -4.99 -15.56 15.23
N ALA A 114 -4.39 -16.21 16.23
CA ALA A 114 -3.90 -15.54 17.43
C ALA A 114 -2.73 -14.59 17.14
N LEU A 115 -1.79 -14.96 16.25
CA LEU A 115 -0.67 -14.14 15.82
C LEU A 115 -1.15 -12.90 15.04
N VAL A 116 -2.21 -13.03 14.23
CA VAL A 116 -2.85 -11.88 13.58
C VAL A 116 -3.35 -10.87 14.62
N LEU A 117 -4.11 -11.34 15.62
CA LEU A 117 -4.59 -10.51 16.74
C LEU A 117 -3.43 -9.85 17.51
N ALA A 118 -2.38 -10.61 17.84
CA ALA A 118 -1.21 -10.09 18.52
C ALA A 118 -0.52 -8.97 17.70
N GLY A 119 -0.38 -9.18 16.38
CA GLY A 119 0.21 -8.19 15.47
C GLY A 119 -0.59 -6.89 15.38
N ILE A 120 -1.93 -6.96 15.30
CA ILE A 120 -2.77 -5.75 15.24
C ILE A 120 -2.77 -4.98 16.57
N VAL A 121 -2.72 -5.69 17.71
CA VAL A 121 -2.57 -5.07 19.04
C VAL A 121 -1.21 -4.38 19.14
N ALA A 122 -0.14 -5.05 18.71
CA ALA A 122 1.20 -4.48 18.72
C ALA A 122 1.31 -3.22 17.83
N PHE A 123 0.69 -3.25 16.64
CA PHE A 123 0.59 -2.08 15.77
C PHE A 123 -0.07 -0.89 16.48
N ASP A 124 -1.17 -1.13 17.18
CA ASP A 124 -1.86 -0.09 17.93
C ASP A 124 -1.04 0.47 19.09
N VAL A 125 -0.37 -0.41 19.85
CA VAL A 125 0.58 0.00 20.90
C VAL A 125 1.65 0.90 20.30
N GLY A 126 2.25 0.52 19.16
CA GLY A 126 3.19 1.35 18.43
C GLY A 126 2.64 2.73 18.05
N ALA A 127 1.42 2.76 17.51
CA ALA A 127 0.75 3.99 17.13
C ALA A 127 0.41 4.89 18.33
N LEU A 128 0.09 4.31 19.49
CA LEU A 128 -0.14 4.99 20.77
C LEU A 128 1.16 5.52 21.37
N LEU A 129 2.24 4.75 21.36
CA LEU A 129 3.57 5.19 21.81
C LEU A 129 4.05 6.41 21.01
N ALA A 130 3.78 6.44 19.71
CA ALA A 130 4.07 7.61 18.90
C ALA A 130 3.30 8.86 19.36
N ARG A 131 2.10 8.73 19.98
CA ARG A 131 1.26 9.86 20.46
C ARG A 131 1.82 10.51 21.70
N HIS A 132 2.24 9.70 22.66
CA HIS A 132 2.62 10.17 23.99
C HIS A 132 4.07 10.66 24.06
N ARG A 133 4.94 10.25 23.12
CA ARG A 133 6.34 10.67 23.15
C ARG A 133 6.46 12.15 22.74
N PRO A 134 6.93 13.05 23.63
CA PRO A 134 7.16 14.44 23.27
C PRO A 134 8.19 14.51 22.13
N PRO A 135 8.10 15.52 21.25
CA PRO A 135 9.12 15.72 20.24
C PRO A 135 10.48 15.90 20.95
N PRO A 136 11.52 15.10 20.63
CA PRO A 136 12.83 15.27 21.26
C PRO A 136 13.36 16.70 21.05
N ARG A 137 14.17 17.23 21.98
CA ARG A 137 14.71 18.61 21.93
C ARG A 137 15.38 18.99 20.59
N SER A 138 15.94 18.03 19.84
CA SER A 138 16.46 18.25 18.47
C SER A 138 15.36 18.66 17.44
N ARG A 139 14.08 18.52 17.77
CA ARG A 139 12.95 19.00 16.96
C ARG A 139 12.62 20.48 17.12
N MET A 140 13.06 21.15 18.18
CA MET A 140 13.07 22.63 18.20
C MET A 140 14.01 23.17 17.11
N GLN A 141 15.08 22.42 16.80
CA GLN A 141 15.94 22.65 15.63
C GLN A 141 15.31 22.19 14.30
N GLU A 142 14.44 21.17 14.25
CA GLU A 142 13.67 20.84 13.01
C GLU A 142 12.72 21.97 12.57
N ARG A 143 12.27 22.84 13.50
CA ARG A 143 11.56 24.08 13.13
C ARG A 143 12.41 25.00 12.23
N HIS A 144 13.74 24.86 12.28
CA HIS A 144 14.72 25.59 11.48
C HIS A 144 15.27 24.80 10.28
N ARG A 145 15.01 23.48 10.18
CA ARG A 145 15.45 22.71 9.01
C ARG A 145 14.54 23.02 7.81
N PRO A 146 15.10 23.45 6.67
CA PRO A 146 14.30 23.74 5.49
C PRO A 146 13.49 22.51 5.08
N ALA A 147 12.20 22.71 4.80
CA ALA A 147 11.32 21.65 4.38
C ALA A 147 11.85 21.00 3.08
N ALA A 148 11.88 19.67 3.03
CA ALA A 148 12.14 18.94 1.79
C ALA A 148 11.09 19.32 0.74
N ARG A 149 11.54 20.07 -0.27
CA ARG A 149 10.75 20.58 -1.38
C ARG A 149 11.17 19.89 -2.67
N VAL A 150 10.31 19.98 -3.68
CA VAL A 150 10.60 19.44 -5.00
C VAL A 150 11.34 20.49 -5.84
N HIS A 151 12.46 20.13 -6.45
CA HIS A 151 13.20 21.02 -7.35
C HIS A 151 12.59 21.01 -8.76
N THR A 152 12.15 22.17 -9.24
CA THR A 152 11.36 22.28 -10.49
C THR A 152 12.08 21.70 -11.71
N ARG A 153 13.38 21.99 -11.92
CA ARG A 153 14.12 21.44 -13.08
C ARG A 153 14.29 19.93 -13.01
N ARG A 154 14.48 19.38 -11.80
CA ARG A 154 14.63 17.93 -11.61
C ARG A 154 13.30 17.22 -11.79
N LEU A 155 12.19 17.88 -11.44
CA LEU A 155 10.85 17.38 -11.76
C LEU A 155 10.63 17.28 -13.28
N TYR A 156 11.04 18.28 -14.07
CA TYR A 156 10.94 18.18 -15.54
C TYR A 156 11.81 17.05 -16.10
N VAL A 157 13.03 16.86 -15.59
CA VAL A 157 13.88 15.72 -15.96
C VAL A 157 13.19 14.39 -15.61
N LEU A 158 12.59 14.28 -14.42
CA LEU A 158 11.83 13.10 -14.03
C LEU A 158 10.63 12.84 -14.97
N CYS A 159 9.93 13.89 -15.40
CA CYS A 159 8.81 13.75 -16.35
C CYS A 159 9.30 13.26 -17.71
N ALA A 160 10.40 13.82 -18.23
CA ALA A 160 10.99 13.39 -19.49
C ALA A 160 11.47 11.94 -19.42
N SER A 161 12.19 11.57 -18.35
CA SER A 161 12.64 10.19 -18.13
C SER A 161 11.48 9.22 -17.94
N ALA A 162 10.39 9.67 -17.33
CA ALA A 162 9.19 8.85 -17.16
C ALA A 162 8.52 8.56 -18.51
N VAL A 163 8.33 9.58 -19.36
CA VAL A 163 7.75 9.40 -20.70
C VAL A 163 8.65 8.49 -21.54
N ALA A 164 9.97 8.73 -21.54
CA ALA A 164 10.91 7.90 -22.28
C ALA A 164 10.94 6.45 -21.76
N GLY A 165 11.06 6.24 -20.45
CA GLY A 165 11.10 4.91 -19.84
C GLY A 165 9.80 4.12 -20.03
N SER A 166 8.65 4.78 -19.91
CA SER A 166 7.35 4.18 -20.20
C SER A 166 7.19 3.88 -21.71
N GLY A 167 7.66 4.77 -22.59
CA GLY A 167 7.64 4.57 -24.03
C GLY A 167 8.51 3.38 -24.48
N LEU A 168 9.71 3.23 -23.90
CA LEU A 168 10.57 2.08 -24.13
C LEU A 168 9.92 0.78 -23.67
N LEU A 169 9.31 0.77 -22.48
CA LEU A 169 8.57 -0.40 -22.00
C LEU A 169 7.41 -0.77 -22.95
N VAL A 170 6.68 0.22 -23.46
CA VAL A 170 5.60 0.01 -24.43
C VAL A 170 6.14 -0.53 -25.75
N ALA A 171 7.29 -0.04 -26.22
CA ALA A 171 7.93 -0.51 -27.44
C ALA A 171 8.45 -1.95 -27.32
N GLU A 172 9.12 -2.28 -26.21
CA GLU A 172 9.62 -3.65 -25.94
C GLU A 172 8.47 -4.66 -25.84
N LEU A 173 7.33 -4.25 -25.30
CA LEU A 173 6.14 -5.08 -25.20
C LEU A 173 5.31 -5.10 -26.49
N GLY A 174 5.81 -4.63 -27.64
CA GLY A 174 5.11 -4.73 -28.92
C GLY A 174 3.94 -3.73 -29.11
N GLY A 175 3.88 -2.69 -28.29
CA GLY A 175 2.92 -1.58 -28.44
C GLY A 175 1.91 -1.45 -27.28
N PRO A 176 1.10 -0.38 -27.30
CA PRO A 176 0.17 -0.07 -26.20
C PRO A 176 -1.00 -1.06 -26.11
N ALA A 177 -1.34 -1.76 -27.20
CA ALA A 177 -2.46 -2.71 -27.25
C ALA A 177 -2.28 -3.87 -26.26
N ILE A 178 -1.03 -4.33 -26.05
CA ILE A 178 -0.72 -5.45 -25.14
C ILE A 178 -1.02 -5.11 -23.68
N PHE A 179 -1.06 -3.83 -23.32
CA PHE A 179 -1.50 -3.39 -21.99
C PHE A 179 -3.02 -3.49 -21.77
N PHE A 180 -3.81 -3.75 -22.82
CA PHE A 180 -5.27 -3.86 -22.76
C PHE A 180 -5.80 -5.26 -23.09
N THR A 181 -4.91 -6.24 -23.32
CA THR A 181 -5.29 -7.65 -23.48
C THR A 181 -5.38 -8.34 -22.11
N SER A 182 -4.63 -9.42 -21.87
CA SER A 182 -4.62 -10.15 -20.60
C SER A 182 -3.28 -10.00 -19.87
N ARG A 183 -3.33 -9.96 -18.53
CA ARG A 183 -2.12 -9.93 -17.68
C ARG A 183 -1.19 -11.13 -17.92
N GLN A 184 -1.76 -12.25 -18.34
CA GLN A 184 -1.03 -13.48 -18.60
C GLN A 184 -0.15 -13.35 -19.83
N GLN A 185 -0.69 -12.82 -20.94
CA GLN A 185 0.09 -12.54 -22.16
C GLN A 185 1.27 -11.60 -21.91
N ILE A 186 1.12 -10.58 -21.05
CA ILE A 186 2.22 -9.67 -20.65
C ILE A 186 3.30 -10.41 -19.82
N SER A 187 2.91 -11.44 -19.08
CA SER A 187 3.86 -12.21 -18.25
C SER A 187 4.59 -13.27 -19.09
N GLU A 188 3.93 -13.83 -20.10
CA GLU A 188 4.50 -14.77 -21.07
C GLU A 188 5.48 -14.08 -22.04
N THR A 189 5.14 -12.89 -22.56
CA THR A 189 6.07 -12.09 -23.41
C THR A 189 7.34 -11.68 -22.66
N LEU A 190 7.24 -11.37 -21.37
CA LEU A 190 8.40 -11.06 -20.51
C LEU A 190 9.21 -12.31 -20.11
N GLY A 191 8.60 -13.50 -20.14
CA GLY A 191 9.26 -14.77 -19.85
C GLY A 191 9.91 -15.45 -21.06
N GLY A 192 9.53 -15.07 -22.29
CA GLY A 192 10.02 -15.68 -23.54
C GLY A 192 11.09 -14.89 -24.31
N GLY A 193 11.53 -13.73 -23.80
CA GLY A 193 12.55 -12.91 -24.46
C GLY A 193 13.99 -13.45 -24.31
N PRO A 194 14.90 -13.17 -25.26
CA PRO A 194 16.30 -13.55 -25.14
C PRO A 194 16.93 -12.82 -23.93
N GLY A 195 17.24 -13.57 -22.86
CA GLY A 195 17.72 -13.04 -21.57
C GLY A 195 16.81 -13.34 -20.37
N ALA A 196 15.62 -13.92 -20.59
CA ALA A 196 14.69 -14.29 -19.52
C ALA A 196 15.24 -15.38 -18.57
N GLU A 197 16.10 -16.29 -19.05
CA GLU A 197 16.75 -17.31 -18.23
C GLU A 197 17.77 -16.74 -17.23
N ALA A 198 18.36 -15.57 -17.54
CA ALA A 198 19.33 -14.89 -16.68
C ALA A 198 18.68 -13.87 -15.72
N ALA A 199 17.45 -13.43 -16.01
CA ALA A 199 16.77 -12.41 -15.22
C ALA A 199 16.04 -13.05 -14.02
N SER A 200 16.61 -12.90 -12.82
CA SER A 200 15.89 -13.21 -11.57
C SER A 200 14.53 -12.49 -11.53
N GLN A 201 13.53 -13.05 -10.83
CA GLN A 201 12.21 -12.40 -10.63
C GLN A 201 12.33 -10.93 -10.16
N ALA A 202 13.39 -10.61 -9.42
CA ALA A 202 13.72 -9.25 -8.98
C ALA A 202 14.12 -8.32 -10.13
N GLY A 203 14.83 -8.81 -11.16
CA GLY A 203 15.23 -8.06 -12.36
C GLY A 203 14.04 -7.67 -13.23
N ALA A 204 13.12 -8.62 -13.48
CA ALA A 204 11.87 -8.33 -14.19
C ALA A 204 10.98 -7.35 -13.42
N ALA A 205 10.92 -7.46 -12.08
CA ALA A 205 10.22 -6.52 -11.22
C ALA A 205 10.86 -5.11 -11.24
N PHE A 206 12.19 -5.03 -11.35
CA PHE A 206 12.94 -3.77 -11.47
C PHE A 206 12.67 -3.08 -12.81
N LEU A 207 12.73 -3.81 -13.93
CA LEU A 207 12.41 -3.29 -15.27
C LEU A 207 10.97 -2.74 -15.34
N ARG A 208 9.98 -3.52 -14.89
CA ARG A 208 8.59 -3.03 -14.75
C ARG A 208 8.49 -1.83 -13.80
N GLY A 209 9.31 -1.79 -12.74
CA GLY A 209 9.41 -0.67 -11.82
C GLY A 209 9.83 0.63 -12.51
N PHE A 210 10.86 0.60 -13.36
CA PHE A 210 11.32 1.77 -14.11
C PHE A 210 10.31 2.30 -15.12
N GLY A 211 9.56 1.42 -15.77
CA GLY A 211 8.53 1.84 -16.72
C GLY A 211 7.27 2.42 -16.07
N THR A 212 6.94 2.02 -14.84
CA THR A 212 5.65 2.36 -14.17
C THR A 212 5.76 3.40 -13.06
N VAL A 213 6.78 3.30 -12.19
CA VAL A 213 6.91 4.08 -10.95
C VAL A 213 7.27 5.55 -11.21
N PRO A 214 8.26 5.88 -12.08
CA PRO A 214 8.58 7.27 -12.38
C PRO A 214 7.38 8.03 -12.98
N ALA A 215 6.60 7.38 -13.85
CA ALA A 215 5.39 7.95 -14.44
C ALA A 215 4.33 8.27 -13.38
N LEU A 216 4.11 7.38 -12.41
CA LEU A 216 3.21 7.64 -11.29
C LEU A 216 3.71 8.81 -10.44
N LEU A 217 4.98 8.80 -10.03
CA LEU A 217 5.56 9.87 -9.21
C LEU A 217 5.52 11.23 -9.89
N ALA A 218 5.87 11.29 -11.18
CA ALA A 218 5.80 12.51 -11.97
C ALA A 218 4.37 13.07 -12.01
N LEU A 219 3.36 12.20 -12.26
CA LEU A 219 1.95 12.58 -12.23
C LEU A 219 1.53 13.11 -10.86
N LEU A 220 1.93 12.46 -9.76
CA LEU A 220 1.60 12.89 -8.40
C LEU A 220 2.22 14.26 -8.07
N PHE A 221 3.49 14.48 -8.40
CA PHE A 221 4.15 15.77 -8.18
C PHE A 221 3.54 16.90 -9.01
N LEU A 222 3.19 16.65 -10.27
CA LEU A 222 2.49 17.63 -11.11
C LEU A 222 1.09 17.93 -10.58
N THR A 223 0.36 16.90 -10.15
CA THR A 223 -0.96 17.05 -9.52
C THR A 223 -0.87 17.93 -8.28
N ARG A 224 0.12 17.67 -7.41
CA ARG A 224 0.37 18.52 -6.22
C ARG A 224 0.67 19.96 -6.61
N TRP A 225 1.49 20.17 -7.65
CA TRP A 225 1.85 21.50 -8.11
C TRP A 225 0.63 22.28 -8.63
N LEU A 226 -0.23 21.63 -9.42
CA LEU A 226 -1.47 22.21 -9.96
C LEU A 226 -2.48 22.53 -8.86
N VAL A 227 -2.56 21.72 -7.81
CA VAL A 227 -3.45 21.96 -6.66
C VAL A 227 -2.98 23.18 -5.85
N VAL A 228 -1.67 23.28 -5.57
CA VAL A 228 -1.11 24.30 -4.68
C VAL A 228 -0.87 25.65 -5.39
N SER A 229 -0.55 25.66 -6.69
CA SER A 229 -0.10 26.86 -7.39
C SER A 229 -1.06 27.30 -8.49
N ARG A 230 -1.70 28.47 -8.31
CA ARG A 230 -2.48 29.13 -9.38
C ARG A 230 -1.61 29.48 -10.59
N THR A 231 -0.35 29.85 -10.37
CA THR A 231 0.59 30.16 -11.46
C THR A 231 0.90 28.93 -12.31
N ALA A 232 1.00 27.75 -11.71
CA ALA A 232 1.20 26.51 -12.45
C ALA A 232 0.03 26.23 -13.39
N ARG A 233 -1.22 26.44 -12.92
CA ARG A 233 -2.43 26.28 -13.74
C ARG A 233 -2.48 27.21 -14.95
N ARG A 234 -1.91 28.42 -14.84
CA ARG A 234 -1.86 29.39 -15.94
C ARG A 234 -0.74 29.16 -16.95
N ARG A 235 0.20 28.25 -16.68
CA ARG A 235 1.31 27.93 -17.60
C ARG A 235 0.95 26.71 -18.43
N PRO A 236 0.67 26.83 -19.74
CA PRO A 236 0.13 25.73 -20.54
C PRO A 236 1.00 24.47 -20.52
N ALA A 237 2.33 24.65 -20.41
CA ALA A 237 3.27 23.53 -20.30
C ALA A 237 3.01 22.59 -19.11
N VAL A 238 2.51 23.08 -17.97
CA VAL A 238 2.30 22.23 -16.77
C VAL A 238 1.04 21.37 -16.91
N PRO A 239 -0.15 21.90 -17.25
CA PRO A 239 -1.32 21.08 -17.56
C PRO A 239 -1.10 20.16 -18.75
N LEU A 240 -0.40 20.59 -19.81
CA LEU A 240 -0.08 19.74 -20.96
C LEU A 240 0.76 18.54 -20.53
N LEU A 241 1.83 18.77 -19.76
CA LEU A 241 2.67 17.69 -19.25
C LEU A 241 1.91 16.77 -18.29
N TRP A 242 0.99 17.32 -17.49
CA TRP A 242 0.10 16.54 -16.64
C TRP A 242 -0.85 15.66 -17.47
N LEU A 243 -1.43 16.17 -18.57
CA LEU A 243 -2.28 15.40 -19.48
C LEU A 243 -1.50 14.27 -20.17
N VAL A 244 -0.28 14.56 -20.65
CA VAL A 244 0.60 13.54 -21.24
C VAL A 244 0.90 12.43 -20.24
N LEU A 245 1.31 12.79 -19.01
CA LEU A 245 1.61 11.79 -17.98
C LEU A 245 0.36 11.08 -17.48
N LEU A 246 -0.81 11.71 -17.50
CA LEU A 246 -2.08 11.04 -17.24
C LEU A 246 -2.32 9.95 -18.30
N GLY A 247 -2.18 10.27 -19.59
CA GLY A 247 -2.29 9.30 -20.68
C GLY A 247 -1.30 8.14 -20.54
N VAL A 248 -0.04 8.43 -20.22
CA VAL A 248 0.98 7.40 -19.95
C VAL A 248 0.57 6.50 -18.77
N ASN A 249 0.04 7.06 -17.69
CA ASN A 249 -0.45 6.27 -16.54
C ASN A 249 -1.70 5.45 -16.89
N VAL A 250 -2.60 5.96 -17.75
CA VAL A 250 -3.76 5.19 -18.23
C VAL A 250 -3.33 4.01 -19.08
N VAL A 251 -2.19 4.07 -19.77
CA VAL A 251 -1.63 2.92 -20.50
C VAL A 251 -0.87 1.99 -19.56
N VAL A 252 0.14 2.51 -18.86
CA VAL A 252 1.13 1.68 -18.15
C VAL A 252 0.69 1.26 -16.75
N ASN A 253 -0.17 2.04 -16.09
CA ASN A 253 -0.67 1.79 -14.73
C ASN A 253 -2.16 1.40 -14.71
N ASN A 254 -2.65 0.83 -15.80
CA ASN A 254 -4.05 0.49 -15.99
C ASN A 254 -4.49 -0.75 -15.17
N PRO A 255 -5.78 -0.84 -14.77
CA PRO A 255 -6.28 -1.94 -13.95
C PRO A 255 -6.33 -3.30 -14.67
N VAL A 256 -6.31 -3.35 -16.00
CA VAL A 256 -6.38 -4.58 -16.83
C VAL A 256 -5.03 -5.31 -16.85
N SER A 257 -3.94 -4.59 -17.09
CA SER A 257 -2.57 -5.14 -17.14
C SER A 257 -1.93 -5.32 -15.77
N ASN A 258 -2.26 -4.48 -14.79
CA ASN A 258 -1.63 -4.50 -13.47
C ASN A 258 -2.45 -5.23 -12.40
N PRO A 259 -1.81 -5.71 -11.33
CA PRO A 259 -2.52 -6.23 -10.16
C PRO A 259 -3.44 -5.19 -9.52
N ARG A 260 -4.61 -5.62 -9.03
CA ARG A 260 -5.60 -4.76 -8.34
C ARG A 260 -5.04 -3.90 -7.22
N TYR A 261 -4.12 -4.44 -6.42
CA TYR A 261 -3.47 -3.69 -5.33
C TYR A 261 -2.51 -2.60 -5.84
N TRP A 262 -1.95 -2.75 -7.04
CA TRP A 262 -1.19 -1.68 -7.69
C TRP A 262 -2.12 -0.58 -8.18
N PHE A 263 -3.24 -0.95 -8.82
CA PHE A 263 -4.26 0.05 -9.19
C PHE A 263 -4.78 0.81 -7.97
N LEU A 264 -5.05 0.10 -6.86
CA LEU A 264 -5.45 0.71 -5.60
C LEU A 264 -4.37 1.67 -5.07
N THR A 265 -3.09 1.30 -5.22
CA THR A 265 -1.97 2.19 -4.90
C THR A 265 -2.05 3.48 -5.72
N VAL A 266 -2.20 3.38 -7.04
CA VAL A 266 -2.28 4.53 -7.95
C VAL A 266 -3.47 5.42 -7.56
N LEU A 267 -4.65 4.82 -7.37
CA LEU A 267 -5.89 5.51 -7.02
C LEU A 267 -5.78 6.23 -5.66
N PHE A 268 -5.37 5.52 -4.59
CA PHE A 268 -5.21 6.13 -3.26
C PHE A 268 -4.17 7.26 -3.27
N SER A 269 -3.05 7.05 -3.97
CA SER A 269 -1.98 8.05 -4.08
C SER A 269 -2.48 9.32 -4.76
N LEU A 270 -3.17 9.18 -5.91
CA LEU A 270 -3.72 10.32 -6.67
C LEU A 270 -4.78 11.06 -5.86
N LEU A 271 -5.74 10.31 -5.29
CA LEU A 271 -6.86 10.86 -4.54
C LEU A 271 -6.40 11.73 -3.37
N PHE A 272 -5.49 11.21 -2.55
CA PHE A 272 -5.02 11.92 -1.37
C PHE A 272 -3.93 12.95 -1.69
N THR A 273 -3.25 12.85 -2.82
CA THR A 273 -2.37 13.94 -3.31
C THR A 273 -3.19 15.12 -3.84
N ALA A 274 -4.29 14.85 -4.54
CA ALA A 274 -5.19 15.86 -5.09
C ALA A 274 -6.05 16.52 -4.00
N PHE A 275 -6.61 15.72 -3.09
CA PHE A 275 -7.53 16.16 -2.04
C PHE A 275 -6.99 15.85 -0.63
N PRO A 276 -5.80 16.38 -0.25
CA PRO A 276 -5.15 15.98 0.99
C PRO A 276 -5.92 16.33 2.26
N ARG A 277 -6.86 17.29 2.17
CA ARG A 277 -7.61 17.83 3.30
C ARG A 277 -9.09 17.49 3.34
N SER A 278 -9.64 16.87 2.30
CA SER A 278 -11.09 16.62 2.26
C SER A 278 -11.45 15.50 3.24
N PRO A 279 -12.18 15.79 4.34
CA PRO A 279 -12.62 14.75 5.27
C PRO A 279 -13.66 13.85 4.60
N VAL A 280 -14.49 14.40 3.70
CA VAL A 280 -15.46 13.64 2.90
C VAL A 280 -14.72 12.62 2.05
N MET A 281 -13.66 13.02 1.35
CA MET A 281 -12.90 12.12 0.48
C MET A 281 -12.25 10.98 1.27
N TYR A 282 -11.66 11.29 2.42
CA TYR A 282 -11.06 10.27 3.29
C TYR A 282 -12.07 9.24 3.78
N ARG A 283 -13.25 9.70 4.22
CA ARG A 283 -14.32 8.83 4.68
C ARG A 283 -14.91 8.01 3.56
N ALA A 284 -15.19 8.65 2.42
CA ALA A 284 -15.67 7.98 1.23
C ALA A 284 -14.69 6.88 0.81
N ALA A 285 -13.39 7.17 0.70
CA ALA A 285 -12.39 6.19 0.32
C ALA A 285 -12.29 5.00 1.29
N LEU A 286 -12.43 5.21 2.60
CA LEU A 286 -12.43 4.09 3.57
C LEU A 286 -13.74 3.29 3.53
N ALA A 287 -14.89 3.96 3.45
CA ALA A 287 -16.20 3.30 3.43
C ALA A 287 -16.44 2.56 2.11
N THR A 288 -16.18 3.20 0.98
CA THR A 288 -16.25 2.55 -0.34
C THR A 288 -15.11 1.59 -0.56
N GLY A 289 -13.95 1.76 0.08
CA GLY A 289 -12.84 0.81 0.00
C GLY A 289 -13.24 -0.60 0.43
N VAL A 290 -14.08 -0.72 1.47
CA VAL A 290 -14.65 -2.01 1.90
C VAL A 290 -15.55 -2.58 0.80
N ALA A 291 -16.51 -1.80 0.31
CA ALA A 291 -17.43 -2.23 -0.74
C ALA A 291 -16.69 -2.62 -2.04
N VAL A 292 -15.69 -1.84 -2.44
CA VAL A 292 -14.88 -2.09 -3.64
C VAL A 292 -14.11 -3.41 -3.51
N ALA A 293 -13.51 -3.67 -2.35
CA ALA A 293 -12.75 -4.90 -2.17
C ALA A 293 -13.62 -6.15 -2.03
N LEU A 294 -14.80 -6.04 -1.42
CA LEU A 294 -15.73 -7.16 -1.24
C LEU A 294 -16.64 -7.42 -2.44
N VAL A 295 -16.94 -6.40 -3.25
CA VAL A 295 -17.87 -6.50 -4.39
C VAL A 295 -17.13 -6.30 -5.70
N VAL A 296 -16.54 -5.13 -5.91
CA VAL A 296 -15.99 -4.74 -7.22
C VAL A 296 -14.81 -5.63 -7.64
N PHE A 297 -13.91 -5.99 -6.72
CA PHE A 297 -12.75 -6.83 -7.05
C PHE A 297 -13.14 -8.24 -7.50
N PRO A 298 -13.98 -8.97 -6.75
CA PRO A 298 -14.59 -10.21 -7.20
C PRO A 298 -15.20 -10.21 -8.60
N PHE A 299 -16.03 -9.21 -8.89
CA PHE A 299 -16.72 -9.09 -10.17
C PHE A 299 -15.75 -8.74 -11.30
N ALA A 300 -14.83 -7.80 -11.07
CA ALA A 300 -13.84 -7.40 -12.05
C ALA A 300 -12.90 -8.56 -12.44
N ASP A 301 -12.51 -9.41 -11.49
CA ASP A 301 -11.65 -10.57 -11.78
C ASP A 301 -12.35 -11.64 -12.64
N ARG A 302 -13.70 -11.73 -12.63
CA ARG A 302 -14.45 -12.67 -13.47
C ARG A 302 -14.24 -12.41 -14.97
N PHE A 303 -14.01 -11.16 -15.36
CA PHE A 303 -13.85 -10.74 -16.75
C PHE A 303 -12.38 -10.66 -17.20
N ARG A 304 -11.42 -11.07 -16.36
CA ARG A 304 -9.97 -10.92 -16.62
C ARG A 304 -9.27 -12.18 -17.12
N TYR A 305 -9.91 -13.33 -16.99
CA TYR A 305 -9.37 -14.61 -17.42
C TYR A 305 -10.20 -15.14 -18.58
N GLU A 306 -9.53 -15.69 -19.60
CA GLU A 306 -10.18 -16.30 -20.75
C GLU A 306 -11.09 -17.47 -20.31
N GLU A 307 -12.22 -17.61 -21.00
CA GLU A 307 -13.20 -18.68 -20.79
C GLU A 307 -12.57 -20.04 -21.16
N GLY A 308 -11.85 -20.65 -20.22
CA GLY A 308 -11.23 -21.97 -20.47
C GLY A 308 -10.15 -22.42 -19.48
N ALA A 309 -9.57 -21.50 -18.68
CA ALA A 309 -8.65 -21.92 -17.62
C ALA A 309 -9.45 -22.67 -16.54
N GLN A 310 -9.13 -23.97 -16.36
CA GLN A 310 -9.85 -24.94 -15.51
C GLN A 310 -10.28 -24.32 -14.17
N ARG A 311 -11.58 -24.08 -14.06
CA ARG A 311 -12.25 -23.73 -12.81
C ARG A 311 -12.33 -25.02 -11.98
N PRO A 312 -11.78 -25.08 -10.75
CA PRO A 312 -12.25 -26.07 -9.80
C PRO A 312 -13.74 -25.76 -9.57
N ALA A 313 -14.59 -26.63 -10.10
CA ALA A 313 -16.03 -26.53 -10.01
C ALA A 313 -16.46 -26.87 -8.58
N GLN A 314 -16.63 -25.84 -7.76
CA GLN A 314 -17.57 -25.85 -6.64
C GLN A 314 -18.23 -24.48 -6.57
N SER A 315 -19.07 -24.19 -7.57
CA SER A 315 -20.00 -23.06 -7.53
C SER A 315 -20.96 -23.29 -6.36
N THR A 316 -20.57 -22.80 -5.19
CA THR A 316 -21.50 -22.61 -4.09
C THR A 316 -22.20 -21.31 -4.40
N ASP A 317 -23.54 -21.25 -4.39
CA ASP A 317 -24.34 -20.06 -4.68
C ASP A 317 -24.15 -18.91 -3.64
N SER A 318 -23.05 -18.90 -2.91
CA SER A 318 -22.73 -17.95 -1.84
C SER A 318 -22.06 -16.69 -2.40
N LEU A 319 -22.56 -15.54 -1.96
CA LEU A 319 -21.97 -14.22 -2.25
C LEU A 319 -20.55 -14.06 -1.68
N LEU A 320 -20.09 -14.99 -0.83
CA LEU A 320 -18.79 -14.98 -0.17
C LEU A 320 -17.71 -15.78 -0.90
N GLU A 321 -18.08 -16.60 -1.89
CA GLU A 321 -17.14 -17.39 -2.71
C GLU A 321 -15.95 -16.57 -3.27
N PRO A 322 -16.11 -15.28 -3.65
CA PRO A 322 -14.95 -14.51 -4.09
C PRO A 322 -13.87 -14.24 -3.03
N LEU A 323 -14.21 -14.36 -1.75
CA LEU A 323 -13.29 -14.23 -0.62
C LEU A 323 -12.49 -15.50 -0.37
N THR A 324 -12.85 -16.61 -1.02
CA THR A 324 -12.11 -17.89 -0.99
C THR A 324 -11.14 -18.02 -2.17
N ARG A 325 -10.86 -16.91 -2.89
CA ARG A 325 -9.90 -16.87 -4.00
C ARG A 325 -8.48 -16.57 -3.53
N LYS A 326 -7.48 -17.04 -4.31
CA LYS A 326 -6.03 -16.88 -4.06
C LYS A 326 -5.60 -15.50 -3.58
N ASP A 327 -6.31 -14.44 -3.95
CA ASP A 327 -5.95 -13.11 -3.50
C ASP A 327 -6.18 -12.82 -2.00
N TYR A 328 -6.89 -13.69 -1.28
CA TYR A 328 -7.18 -13.61 0.15
C TYR A 328 -6.57 -14.78 0.95
N ASP A 329 -5.50 -15.40 0.44
CA ASP A 329 -4.81 -16.54 1.04
C ASP A 329 -3.94 -16.23 2.27
N GLN A 330 -3.93 -14.98 2.76
CA GLN A 330 -2.90 -14.52 3.69
C GLN A 330 -2.92 -15.22 5.05
N ALA A 331 -4.10 -15.45 5.64
CA ALA A 331 -4.20 -16.14 6.93
C ALA A 331 -3.80 -17.62 6.80
N GLY A 332 -4.21 -18.30 5.72
CA GLY A 332 -3.81 -19.68 5.43
C GLY A 332 -2.31 -19.79 5.17
N MET A 333 -1.72 -18.85 4.43
CA MET A 333 -0.28 -18.81 4.20
C MET A 333 0.53 -18.52 5.47
N LEU A 334 -0.01 -17.74 6.41
CA LEU A 334 0.59 -17.61 7.74
C LEU A 334 0.58 -18.94 8.48
N ALA A 335 -0.53 -19.68 8.49
CA ALA A 335 -0.61 -21.01 9.08
C ALA A 335 0.38 -21.98 8.43
N ASN A 336 0.45 -22.04 7.10
CA ASN A 336 1.44 -22.85 6.38
C ASN A 336 2.89 -22.44 6.69
N THR A 337 3.15 -21.15 6.93
CA THR A 337 4.49 -20.68 7.30
C THR A 337 4.88 -21.16 8.70
N VAL A 338 3.91 -21.23 9.62
CA VAL A 338 4.09 -21.82 10.96
C VAL A 338 4.45 -23.30 10.82
N THR A 339 3.61 -24.08 10.12
CA THR A 339 3.85 -25.51 9.88
C THR A 339 5.20 -25.76 9.22
N PHE A 340 5.54 -24.95 8.21
CA PHE A 340 6.83 -25.02 7.51
C PHE A 340 8.00 -24.88 8.48
N ALA A 341 7.98 -23.87 9.35
CA ALA A 341 9.06 -23.65 10.31
C ALA A 341 9.15 -24.79 11.35
N GLU A 342 8.00 -25.27 11.84
CA GLU A 342 7.93 -26.34 12.84
C GLU A 342 8.30 -27.72 12.27
N SER A 343 8.12 -27.93 10.96
CA SER A 343 8.49 -29.18 10.27
C SER A 343 10.01 -29.43 10.14
N GLY A 344 10.84 -28.53 10.69
CA GLY A 344 12.31 -28.68 10.74
C GLY A 344 13.09 -27.58 10.03
N ALA A 345 12.42 -26.66 9.31
CA ALA A 345 13.09 -25.53 8.66
C ALA A 345 13.53 -24.45 9.67
N GLY A 346 12.82 -24.32 10.79
CA GLY A 346 13.07 -23.34 11.84
C GLY A 346 12.85 -21.88 11.41
N HIS A 347 13.19 -20.97 12.31
CA HIS A 347 13.20 -19.54 12.01
C HIS A 347 14.41 -19.16 11.15
N SER A 348 14.20 -18.22 10.22
CA SER A 348 15.23 -17.73 9.29
C SER A 348 16.20 -16.72 9.93
N LEU A 349 15.97 -16.30 11.18
CA LEU A 349 16.85 -15.46 12.00
C LEU A 349 17.33 -14.17 11.29
N GLY A 350 16.45 -13.55 10.51
CA GLY A 350 16.72 -12.32 9.76
C GLY A 350 17.35 -12.53 8.37
N ARG A 351 17.58 -13.78 7.96
CA ARG A 351 18.09 -14.10 6.62
C ARG A 351 17.12 -13.63 5.52
N GLN A 352 15.80 -13.77 5.71
CA GLN A 352 14.83 -13.30 4.71
C GLN A 352 14.81 -11.77 4.61
N LEU A 353 14.86 -11.10 5.76
CA LEU A 353 14.97 -9.65 5.82
C LEU A 353 16.26 -9.14 5.19
N ALA A 354 17.39 -9.85 5.37
CA ALA A 354 18.64 -9.52 4.69
C ALA A 354 18.52 -9.67 3.17
N GLY A 355 17.86 -10.73 2.70
CA GLY A 355 17.52 -10.91 1.28
C GLY A 355 16.71 -9.75 0.71
N THR A 356 15.74 -9.26 1.49
CA THR A 356 14.90 -8.10 1.18
C THR A 356 15.69 -6.79 1.19
N ALA A 357 16.49 -6.53 2.23
CA ALA A 357 17.26 -5.29 2.35
C ALA A 357 18.34 -5.17 1.26
N LEU A 358 18.94 -6.30 0.90
CA LEU A 358 19.97 -6.42 -0.15
C LEU A 358 19.38 -7.00 -1.44
N PHE A 359 18.10 -6.72 -1.73
CA PHE A 359 17.42 -7.27 -2.90
C PHE A 359 18.12 -6.90 -4.22
N PHE A 360 18.88 -5.80 -4.26
CA PHE A 360 19.61 -5.34 -5.44
C PHE A 360 20.91 -6.11 -5.71
N VAL A 361 21.40 -6.89 -4.74
CA VAL A 361 22.60 -7.73 -4.94
C VAL A 361 22.23 -8.89 -5.86
N PRO A 362 22.88 -9.05 -7.03
CA PRO A 362 22.61 -10.13 -7.97
C PRO A 362 22.95 -11.51 -7.37
N ARG A 363 22.25 -12.56 -7.81
CA ARG A 363 22.51 -13.94 -7.36
C ARG A 363 23.87 -14.48 -7.81
N SER A 364 24.48 -13.90 -8.84
CA SER A 364 25.85 -14.22 -9.25
C SER A 364 26.89 -13.78 -8.22
N VAL A 365 26.61 -12.72 -7.45
CA VAL A 365 27.48 -12.23 -6.38
C VAL A 365 27.12 -12.87 -5.04
N TRP A 366 25.83 -13.04 -4.77
CA TRP A 366 25.33 -13.71 -3.57
C TRP A 366 24.59 -15.00 -3.95
N THR A 367 25.35 -16.08 -4.13
CA THR A 367 24.84 -17.40 -4.52
C THR A 367 23.84 -17.96 -3.51
N GLY A 368 24.07 -17.71 -2.22
CA GLY A 368 23.19 -18.10 -1.11
C GLY A 368 22.04 -17.14 -0.79
N LYS A 369 21.73 -16.16 -1.66
CA LYS A 369 20.62 -15.23 -1.47
C LYS A 369 19.31 -16.00 -1.32
N PRO A 370 18.52 -15.74 -0.27
CA PRO A 370 17.38 -16.57 -0.02
C PRO A 370 16.26 -16.27 -1.02
N ASP A 371 15.44 -17.30 -1.26
CA ASP A 371 14.26 -17.19 -2.10
C ASP A 371 13.13 -16.44 -1.39
N ASP A 372 12.26 -15.86 -2.22
CA ASP A 372 10.99 -15.30 -1.78
C ASP A 372 10.27 -16.27 -0.83
N PRO A 373 9.90 -15.85 0.40
CA PRO A 373 9.34 -16.74 1.40
C PRO A 373 8.04 -17.39 0.97
N GLY A 374 7.17 -16.69 0.23
CA GLY A 374 5.93 -17.26 -0.30
C GLY A 374 6.22 -18.39 -1.28
N THR A 375 7.21 -18.19 -2.16
CA THR A 375 7.73 -19.21 -3.07
C THR A 375 8.36 -20.39 -2.34
N ARG A 376 9.10 -20.12 -1.27
CA ARG A 376 9.75 -21.16 -0.47
C ARG A 376 8.74 -22.07 0.23
N VAL A 377 7.73 -21.48 0.87
CA VAL A 377 6.63 -22.23 1.50
C VAL A 377 5.79 -22.95 0.43
N GLY A 378 5.49 -22.30 -0.69
CA GLY A 378 4.75 -22.91 -1.79
C GLY A 378 5.43 -24.13 -2.41
N ARG A 379 6.77 -24.12 -2.54
CA ARG A 379 7.53 -25.30 -2.98
C ARG A 379 7.51 -26.42 -1.96
N TRP A 380 7.63 -26.09 -0.67
CA TRP A 380 7.51 -27.08 0.41
C TRP A 380 6.13 -27.75 0.42
N MET A 381 5.07 -26.98 0.15
CA MET A 381 3.70 -27.51 0.00
C MET A 381 3.50 -28.35 -1.28
N GLY A 382 4.48 -28.42 -2.19
CA GLY A 382 4.34 -29.12 -3.47
C GLY A 382 3.42 -28.40 -4.48
N MET A 383 3.23 -27.09 -4.36
CA MET A 383 2.33 -26.35 -5.24
C MET A 383 2.91 -26.22 -6.66
N PRO A 384 2.12 -26.47 -7.73
CA PRO A 384 2.59 -26.38 -9.11
C PRO A 384 2.99 -24.95 -9.49
N TYR A 385 2.32 -23.96 -8.90
CA TYR A 385 2.61 -22.53 -9.07
C TYR A 385 2.98 -21.93 -7.70
N PRO A 386 4.25 -22.03 -7.27
CA PRO A 386 4.65 -21.72 -5.90
C PRO A 386 4.64 -20.22 -5.56
N ASN A 387 4.32 -19.32 -6.51
CA ASN A 387 4.20 -17.88 -6.24
C ASN A 387 2.92 -17.59 -5.42
N LEU A 388 3.03 -17.79 -4.10
CA LEU A 388 1.98 -17.58 -3.10
C LEU A 388 2.26 -16.31 -2.30
N SER A 389 1.25 -15.82 -1.56
CA SER A 389 1.47 -14.66 -0.70
C SER A 389 2.40 -14.97 0.48
N SER A 390 3.10 -13.95 0.95
CA SER A 390 3.81 -13.97 2.22
C SER A 390 3.47 -12.67 2.94
N PRO A 391 2.37 -12.65 3.72
CA PRO A 391 1.95 -11.43 4.40
C PRO A 391 3.02 -10.99 5.40
N LEU A 392 3.01 -9.71 5.77
CA LEU A 392 4.00 -9.15 6.69
C LEU A 392 4.08 -9.91 8.04
N TRP A 393 2.97 -10.51 8.47
CA TRP A 393 2.94 -11.42 9.62
C TRP A 393 3.84 -12.64 9.42
N ALA A 394 3.72 -13.31 8.27
CA ALA A 394 4.50 -14.49 7.94
C ALA A 394 5.99 -14.14 7.79
N GLU A 395 6.31 -13.06 7.09
CA GLU A 395 7.68 -12.56 6.92
C GLU A 395 8.38 -12.31 8.27
N LEU A 396 7.77 -11.50 9.13
CA LEU A 396 8.36 -11.14 10.42
C LEU A 396 8.42 -12.33 11.39
N TRP A 397 7.39 -13.18 11.39
CA TRP A 397 7.35 -14.36 12.24
C TRP A 397 8.38 -15.41 11.79
N LEU A 398 8.52 -15.61 10.48
CA LEU A 398 9.48 -16.57 9.94
C LEU A 398 10.92 -16.17 10.25
N ASP A 399 11.26 -14.88 10.21
CA ASP A 399 12.60 -14.43 10.57
C ASP A 399 12.84 -14.36 12.09
N PHE A 400 11.87 -13.88 12.88
CA PHE A 400 12.15 -13.49 14.27
C PHE A 400 11.18 -14.08 15.31
N GLY A 401 10.32 -15.00 14.90
CA GLY A 401 9.30 -15.60 15.74
C GLY A 401 8.24 -14.61 16.23
N PRO A 402 7.43 -15.00 17.23
CA PRO A 402 6.30 -14.19 17.70
C PRO A 402 6.73 -12.86 18.32
N LEU A 403 7.85 -12.83 19.05
CA LEU A 403 8.35 -11.61 19.69
C LEU A 403 8.81 -10.59 18.66
N GLY A 404 9.64 -11.01 17.70
CA GLY A 404 10.11 -10.10 16.65
C GLY A 404 8.98 -9.64 15.72
N MET A 405 7.98 -10.49 15.46
CA MET A 405 6.76 -10.08 14.77
C MET A 405 6.02 -8.97 15.52
N ALA A 406 5.79 -9.13 16.83
CA ALA A 406 5.13 -8.11 17.65
C ALA A 406 5.93 -6.79 17.65
N LEU A 407 7.25 -6.84 17.84
CA LEU A 407 8.10 -5.65 17.77
C LEU A 407 8.08 -4.99 16.39
N GLY A 408 8.08 -5.79 15.32
CA GLY A 408 7.97 -5.32 13.94
C GLY A 408 6.67 -4.56 13.72
N PHE A 409 5.52 -5.10 14.12
CA PHE A 409 4.24 -4.39 14.01
C PHE A 409 4.18 -3.13 14.88
N ALA A 410 4.74 -3.16 16.10
CA ALA A 410 4.85 -1.97 16.92
C ALA A 410 5.70 -0.87 16.24
N ALA A 411 6.80 -1.24 15.57
CA ALA A 411 7.61 -0.31 14.80
C ALA A 411 6.85 0.26 13.60
N VAL A 412 6.12 -0.59 12.86
CA VAL A 412 5.28 -0.18 11.72
C VAL A 412 4.18 0.78 12.17
N GLY A 413 3.46 0.47 13.26
CA GLY A 413 2.43 1.33 13.84
C GLY A 413 2.98 2.67 14.33
N TYR A 414 4.15 2.66 14.95
CA TYR A 414 4.86 3.88 15.36
C TYR A 414 5.24 4.75 14.15
N GLY A 415 5.79 4.13 13.10
CA GLY A 415 6.16 4.78 11.84
C GLY A 415 4.95 5.40 11.13
N ALA A 416 3.87 4.63 10.99
CA ALA A 416 2.61 5.07 10.40
C ALA A 416 2.04 6.30 11.13
N ALA A 417 1.96 6.25 12.46
CA ALA A 417 1.46 7.37 13.27
C ALA A 417 2.32 8.63 13.16
N ARG A 418 3.64 8.49 12.97
CA ARG A 418 4.55 9.62 12.73
C ARG A 418 4.38 10.21 11.34
N ALA A 419 4.32 9.36 10.32
CA ALA A 419 4.16 9.76 8.92
C ALA A 419 2.82 10.49 8.70
N ASP A 420 1.72 9.96 9.24
CA ASP A 420 0.39 10.58 9.17
C ASP A 420 0.36 11.97 9.80
N ARG A 421 0.98 12.15 10.97
CA ARG A 421 1.07 13.48 11.61
C ARG A 421 1.92 14.45 10.82
N ARG A 422 3.05 13.97 10.28
CA ARG A 422 3.92 14.79 9.43
C ARG A 422 3.16 15.25 8.19
N TYR A 423 2.40 14.36 7.56
CA TYR A 423 1.55 14.69 6.43
C TYR A 423 0.45 15.71 6.78
N ALA A 424 -0.29 15.48 7.86
CA ALA A 424 -1.34 16.40 8.31
C ALA A 424 -0.79 17.80 8.63
N ARG A 425 0.38 17.88 9.27
CA ARG A 425 1.06 19.15 9.60
C ARG A 425 1.59 19.86 8.34
N ARG A 426 2.27 19.15 7.44
CA ARG A 426 2.89 19.75 6.25
C ARG A 426 1.85 20.22 5.25
N THR A 427 0.82 19.42 5.02
CA THR A 427 -0.32 19.87 4.21
C THR A 427 -0.95 21.09 4.88
N ALA A 428 -1.09 21.11 6.23
CA ALA A 428 -1.56 22.26 7.00
C ALA A 428 -0.81 23.56 6.73
N GLU A 429 0.51 23.52 6.92
CA GLU A 429 1.42 24.64 6.68
C GLU A 429 1.34 25.13 5.22
N GLU A 430 1.27 24.23 4.24
CA GLU A 430 1.22 24.59 2.81
C GLU A 430 -0.05 25.34 2.41
N ALA A 431 -1.21 25.03 3.01
CA ALA A 431 -2.43 25.78 2.71
C ALA A 431 -2.48 27.15 3.39
N ALA A 432 -1.80 27.29 4.53
CA ALA A 432 -1.71 28.56 5.25
C ALA A 432 -0.64 29.50 4.65
N ALA A 433 0.36 28.94 3.95
CA ALA A 433 1.43 29.71 3.34
C ALA A 433 0.94 30.42 2.06
N THR A 434 0.60 31.71 2.17
CA THR A 434 0.57 32.60 1.01
C THR A 434 2.02 32.80 0.53
N PRO A 435 2.37 32.46 -0.72
CA PRO A 435 3.71 32.72 -1.21
C PRO A 435 3.97 34.24 -1.17
N PRO A 436 5.11 34.70 -0.62
CA PRO A 436 5.41 36.12 -0.58
C PRO A 436 5.47 36.70 -2.01
N PRO A 437 5.15 38.00 -2.19
CA PRO A 437 5.21 38.65 -3.49
C PRO A 437 6.57 38.41 -4.15
N GLY A 438 6.59 37.92 -5.40
CA GLY A 438 7.81 37.63 -6.15
C GLY A 438 8.38 36.20 -6.01
N GLN A 439 7.96 35.39 -5.04
CA GLN A 439 8.33 33.97 -4.96
C GLN A 439 7.29 33.08 -5.67
N ARG A 440 7.77 32.29 -6.64
CA ARG A 440 6.94 31.30 -7.34
C ARG A 440 6.65 30.15 -6.39
N ALA A 441 5.36 29.82 -6.20
CA ALA A 441 4.97 28.60 -5.51
C ALA A 441 5.46 27.37 -6.29
N GLY A 442 6.47 26.69 -5.72
CA GLY A 442 7.03 25.44 -6.24
C GLY A 442 6.08 24.25 -6.06
N PRO A 443 6.51 23.03 -6.43
CA PRO A 443 5.65 21.84 -6.51
C PRO A 443 5.17 21.26 -5.14
N GLY A 444 5.32 22.01 -4.04
CA GLY A 444 4.94 21.58 -2.69
C GLY A 444 6.01 20.73 -1.98
N SER A 445 5.65 20.18 -0.81
CA SER A 445 6.52 19.27 -0.06
C SER A 445 6.45 17.85 -0.59
N VAL A 446 7.60 17.19 -0.52
CA VAL A 446 7.75 15.77 -0.88
C VAL A 446 6.85 14.87 -0.03
N VAL A 447 6.67 15.22 1.25
CA VAL A 447 5.83 14.47 2.20
C VAL A 447 4.37 14.38 1.73
N ALA A 448 3.86 15.42 1.09
CA ALA A 448 2.48 15.47 0.60
C ALA A 448 2.21 14.46 -0.53
N VAL A 449 3.24 13.94 -1.17
CA VAL A 449 3.15 12.91 -2.23
C VAL A 449 3.56 11.53 -1.68
N VAL A 450 4.64 11.47 -0.91
CA VAL A 450 5.19 10.19 -0.41
C VAL A 450 4.24 9.51 0.57
N VAL A 451 3.57 10.24 1.47
CA VAL A 451 2.68 9.60 2.46
C VAL A 451 1.44 8.97 1.82
N PRO A 452 0.70 9.65 0.91
CA PRO A 452 -0.33 9.00 0.09
C PRO A 452 0.17 7.78 -0.68
N LEU A 453 1.37 7.86 -1.27
CA LEU A 453 1.98 6.76 -2.00
C LEU A 453 2.24 5.55 -1.10
N VAL A 454 2.83 5.77 0.07
CA VAL A 454 3.08 4.70 1.05
C VAL A 454 1.77 4.11 1.58
N ALA A 455 0.73 4.93 1.79
CA ALA A 455 -0.58 4.45 2.21
C ALA A 455 -1.27 3.58 1.14
N GLY A 456 -1.12 3.91 -0.14
CA GLY A 456 -1.58 3.04 -1.22
C GLY A 456 -0.74 1.77 -1.33
N TYR A 457 0.58 1.91 -1.29
CA TYR A 457 1.51 0.79 -1.47
C TYR A 457 1.53 -0.18 -0.28
N SER A 458 1.04 0.24 0.90
CA SER A 458 0.95 -0.63 2.07
C SER A 458 0.07 -1.86 1.84
N PHE A 459 -0.92 -1.80 0.94
CA PHE A 459 -1.70 -3.00 0.59
C PHE A 459 -0.82 -4.10 -0.05
N ILE A 460 0.19 -3.71 -0.83
CA ILE A 460 1.14 -4.66 -1.42
C ILE A 460 2.10 -5.17 -0.34
N LEU A 461 2.62 -4.28 0.50
CA LEU A 461 3.57 -4.62 1.57
C LEU A 461 2.96 -5.52 2.66
N LEU A 462 1.69 -5.33 3.00
CA LEU A 462 1.01 -6.11 4.04
C LEU A 462 0.60 -7.50 3.53
N ARG A 463 0.32 -7.60 2.22
CA ARG A 463 -0.21 -8.80 1.57
C ARG A 463 0.89 -9.71 1.04
N GLY A 464 1.79 -9.18 0.22
CA GLY A 464 2.77 -9.94 -0.56
C GLY A 464 4.15 -9.88 0.06
N SER A 465 5.08 -10.66 -0.49
CA SER A 465 6.45 -10.68 0.03
C SER A 465 7.11 -9.31 -0.05
N LEU A 466 7.89 -9.02 1.00
CA LEU A 466 8.74 -7.85 1.04
C LEU A 466 9.79 -7.90 -0.08
N LEU A 467 10.38 -9.06 -0.36
CA LEU A 467 11.42 -9.20 -1.39
C LEU A 467 10.91 -8.81 -2.78
N GLN A 468 9.74 -9.32 -3.18
CA GLN A 468 9.13 -9.00 -4.48
C GLN A 468 8.69 -7.53 -4.59
N SER A 469 8.33 -6.89 -3.47
CA SER A 469 7.88 -5.50 -3.46
C SER A 469 9.03 -4.48 -3.46
N MET A 470 10.24 -4.86 -3.03
CA MET A 470 11.36 -3.91 -2.92
C MET A 470 11.78 -3.25 -4.24
N GLY A 471 11.62 -3.92 -5.39
CA GLY A 471 11.97 -3.35 -6.69
C GLY A 471 11.30 -2.00 -6.95
N ARG A 472 9.98 -1.92 -6.74
CA ARG A 472 9.22 -0.66 -6.94
C ARG A 472 9.51 0.36 -5.85
N VAL A 473 9.72 -0.09 -4.60
CA VAL A 473 10.09 0.80 -3.48
C VAL A 473 11.42 1.49 -3.74
N ALA A 474 12.42 0.76 -4.22
CA ALA A 474 13.74 1.31 -4.51
C ALA A 474 13.69 2.34 -5.64
N VAL A 475 13.00 2.04 -6.75
CA VAL A 475 12.81 3.01 -7.84
C VAL A 475 12.09 4.25 -7.33
N ALA A 476 11.03 4.09 -6.53
CA ALA A 476 10.32 5.22 -5.94
C ALA A 476 11.24 6.07 -5.04
N ALA A 477 12.05 5.43 -4.19
CA ALA A 477 13.00 6.10 -3.32
C ALA A 477 14.06 6.89 -4.10
N LEU A 478 14.61 6.32 -5.18
CA LEU A 478 15.57 6.99 -6.07
C LEU A 478 14.95 8.21 -6.75
N CYS A 479 13.74 8.08 -7.31
CA CYS A 479 13.02 9.20 -7.92
C CYS A 479 12.74 10.32 -6.91
N VAL A 480 12.30 9.97 -5.70
CA VAL A 480 12.04 10.92 -4.62
C VAL A 480 13.33 11.62 -4.19
N LEU A 481 14.43 10.88 -3.99
CA LEU A 481 15.73 11.45 -3.63
C LEU A 481 16.22 12.42 -4.70
N PHE A 482 16.09 12.05 -5.97
CA PHE A 482 16.49 12.87 -7.11
C PHE A 482 15.76 14.23 -7.12
N VAL A 483 14.43 14.22 -6.99
CA VAL A 483 13.64 15.46 -7.05
C VAL A 483 13.69 16.30 -5.77
N THR A 484 14.13 15.73 -4.65
CA THR A 484 14.17 16.42 -3.36
C THR A 484 15.29 17.47 -3.32
N THR A 485 14.95 18.68 -2.86
CA THR A 485 15.90 19.72 -2.48
C THR A 485 15.62 20.19 -1.05
N LEU A 486 16.70 20.42 -0.31
CA LEU A 486 16.68 21.04 1.01
C LEU A 486 17.02 22.53 0.96
N ARG A 487 17.37 23.07 -0.22
CA ARG A 487 17.72 24.49 -0.36
C ARG A 487 16.47 25.32 -0.65
N PRO A 488 16.27 26.48 0.01
CA PRO A 488 15.29 27.44 -0.46
C PRO A 488 15.72 27.95 -1.85
N ASP A 489 14.80 27.96 -2.82
CA ASP A 489 15.04 28.53 -4.16
C ASP A 489 15.34 30.03 -4.03
N ARG A 490 16.61 30.38 -3.81
CA ARG A 490 17.11 31.74 -3.93
C ARG A 490 17.29 32.01 -5.42
N ARG A 491 16.44 32.87 -6.00
CA ARG A 491 16.81 33.56 -7.23
C ARG A 491 17.91 34.58 -6.87
N PRO A 492 18.92 34.79 -7.73
CA PRO A 492 19.79 35.96 -7.60
C PRO A 492 18.93 37.23 -7.67
N PRO A 493 19.26 38.28 -6.90
CA PRO A 493 18.53 39.54 -6.98
C PRO A 493 18.50 40.05 -8.42
N PRO A 494 17.43 40.72 -8.86
CA PRO A 494 17.42 41.37 -10.16
C PRO A 494 18.65 42.27 -10.23
N ARG A 495 19.44 42.14 -11.31
CA ARG A 495 20.54 43.08 -11.60
C ARG A 495 19.94 44.48 -11.48
N ALA A 496 20.46 45.27 -10.56
CA ALA A 496 20.09 46.66 -10.43
C ALA A 496 20.25 47.29 -11.82
N VAL A 497 19.14 47.74 -12.39
CA VAL A 497 19.16 48.59 -13.57
C VAL A 497 19.94 49.81 -13.13
N ARG A 498 21.18 49.96 -13.64
CA ARG A 498 21.87 51.25 -13.57
C ARG A 498 20.97 52.22 -14.32
N GLN A 499 20.32 53.11 -13.59
CA GLN A 499 19.70 54.29 -14.18
C GLN A 499 20.83 55.20 -14.70
N PRO A 500 20.57 55.91 -15.82
CA PRO A 500 21.60 56.59 -16.61
C PRO A 500 22.39 57.64 -15.84
#